data_AF-A0A923ZP22-F1
#
_entry.id   AF-A0A923ZP22-F1
#
_cell.length_a   1.000
_cell.length_b   1.000
_cell.length_c   1.000
_cell.angle_alpha   90.00
_cell.angle_beta   90.00
_cell.angle_gamma   90.00
#
_symmetry.space_group_name_H-M   'P 1'
#
loop_
_entity.id
_entity.type
_entity.pdbx_description
1 polymer ?
#
loop_
_entity_poly.entity_id
_entity_poly.type
_entity_poly.pdbx_seq_one_letter_code
_entity_poly.pdbx_strand_id
1 'polypeptide(L)'
;MTRSQVSAVVAILLATVAVLLLVHLPANRHGPATRPQSRSVAMLTELSAAQLAALPEARYDSVIAGLLPARGAAEADLAYRLRKDTALYTADRATPVARLAARNFLGGSTVVVPVESSGDWVRVLTPARQRLPSGGADASGNRAPAQTSAWMRADALSSPTTVTERIVISVSAQTLRILGSLPSAGIRTWRVGIGAPDTPTPTGVTGYLEARYRDAAQGQAEHPVQLTSLHSESADEPFAGSDGGLIGIHFQATSSGALSHGCIRVPADVLSAVDALPLGTLITIEE
;
A
#
# COMPACT_ATOMS: atom_id res chain seq x y z
N MET A 1 0.64 32.24 62.93
CA MET A 1 -0.46 31.37 63.37
C MET A 1 -0.18 29.98 62.81
N THR A 2 0.43 29.10 63.62
CA THR A 2 -0.15 27.81 64.10
C THR A 2 -0.45 26.81 62.97
N ARG A 3 0.00 25.55 62.90
CA ARG A 3 0.61 24.57 63.83
C ARG A 3 1.24 23.47 62.94
N SER A 4 2.48 23.07 63.17
CA SER A 4 2.92 21.83 63.84
C SER A 4 2.56 20.51 63.15
N GLN A 5 3.63 19.76 62.83
CA GLN A 5 3.73 18.40 62.32
C GLN A 5 3.24 17.33 63.33
N VAL A 6 3.02 16.09 62.89
CA VAL A 6 3.87 14.90 63.17
C VAL A 6 3.12 13.59 62.86
N SER A 7 3.74 12.83 61.95
CA SER A 7 3.96 11.38 61.80
C SER A 7 3.20 10.28 62.58
N ALA A 8 2.90 9.23 61.79
CA ALA A 8 3.32 7.82 61.93
C ALA A 8 2.52 6.77 62.75
N VAL A 9 2.04 5.76 61.98
CA VAL A 9 2.21 4.28 62.09
C VAL A 9 1.81 3.56 63.40
N VAL A 10 1.01 2.48 63.28
CA VAL A 10 1.32 1.06 63.62
C VAL A 10 0.02 0.23 63.71
N ALA A 11 0.11 -1.00 63.19
CA ALA A 11 -0.88 -2.07 63.06
C ALA A 11 -1.27 -2.79 64.38
N ILE A 12 -2.26 -3.71 64.31
CA ILE A 12 -2.19 -5.15 64.71
C ILE A 12 -3.62 -5.79 64.82
N LEU A 13 -3.86 -6.78 63.94
CA LEU A 13 -4.45 -8.14 64.07
C LEU A 13 -5.47 -8.61 65.16
N LEU A 14 -6.41 -9.46 64.67
CA LEU A 14 -7.12 -10.66 65.24
C LEU A 14 -8.33 -10.41 66.21
N ALA A 15 -9.43 -11.19 66.27
CA ALA A 15 -9.73 -12.59 65.91
C ALA A 15 -11.25 -12.91 65.71
N THR A 16 -11.52 -13.97 64.92
CA THR A 16 -12.55 -15.06 64.96
C THR A 16 -13.96 -14.90 65.56
N VAL A 17 -15.00 -15.39 64.85
CA VAL A 17 -16.01 -16.41 65.31
C VAL A 17 -16.65 -17.11 64.09
N ALA A 18 -16.79 -18.44 64.15
CA ALA A 18 -17.52 -19.29 63.20
C ALA A 18 -18.97 -19.53 63.65
N VAL A 19 -19.91 -19.62 62.72
CA VAL A 19 -21.25 -20.21 62.96
C VAL A 19 -21.60 -21.14 61.79
N LEU A 20 -21.78 -22.42 62.11
CA LEU A 20 -22.38 -23.43 61.24
C LEU A 20 -23.88 -23.17 61.10
N LEU A 21 -24.39 -23.22 59.87
CA LEU A 21 -25.81 -23.45 59.59
C LEU A 21 -25.94 -24.50 58.49
N LEU A 22 -26.30 -25.71 58.91
CA LEU A 22 -26.78 -26.80 58.07
C LEU A 22 -28.15 -26.42 57.51
N VAL A 23 -28.28 -26.28 56.19
CA VAL A 23 -29.57 -26.32 55.50
C VAL A 23 -29.54 -27.46 54.49
N HIS A 24 -30.54 -28.34 54.59
CA HIS A 24 -30.72 -29.51 53.75
C HIS A 24 -31.24 -29.13 52.34
N LEU A 25 -30.50 -29.59 51.32
CA LEU A 25 -30.85 -30.02 49.94
C LEU A 25 -32.22 -29.62 49.31
N PRO A 26 -32.23 -29.38 47.97
CA PRO A 26 -32.42 -30.53 47.09
C PRO A 26 -31.30 -30.70 46.06
N ALA A 27 -30.96 -31.97 45.82
CA ALA A 27 -30.06 -32.41 44.78
C ALA A 27 -30.66 -32.06 43.40
N ASN A 28 -30.13 -31.00 42.77
CA ASN A 28 -30.34 -30.81 41.35
C ASN A 28 -29.60 -31.92 40.61
N ARG A 29 -30.38 -32.83 40.03
CA ARG A 29 -29.93 -33.84 39.07
C ARG A 29 -29.12 -33.12 37.99
N HIS A 30 -27.81 -33.35 37.99
CA HIS A 30 -26.94 -33.00 36.89
C HIS A 30 -27.36 -33.88 35.71
N GLY A 31 -28.24 -33.38 34.85
CA GLY A 31 -28.24 -33.82 33.46
C GLY A 31 -26.83 -33.60 32.89
N PRO A 32 -26.35 -34.41 31.92
CA PRO A 32 -25.07 -34.15 31.30
C PRO A 32 -25.11 -32.72 30.76
N ALA A 33 -24.38 -31.82 31.41
CA ALA A 33 -24.15 -30.51 30.88
C ALA A 33 -23.40 -30.75 29.58
N THR A 34 -24.09 -30.58 28.46
CA THR A 34 -23.47 -30.45 27.15
C THR A 34 -22.54 -29.27 27.29
N ARG A 35 -21.27 -29.58 27.57
CA ARG A 35 -20.19 -28.62 27.60
C ARG A 35 -20.35 -27.83 26.30
N PRO A 36 -20.55 -26.50 26.34
CA PRO A 36 -20.50 -25.72 25.12
C PRO A 36 -19.16 -26.10 24.51
N GLN A 37 -19.21 -26.75 23.35
CA GLN A 37 -18.01 -27.02 22.58
C GLN A 37 -17.33 -25.67 22.48
N SER A 38 -16.16 -25.59 23.11
CA SER A 38 -15.25 -24.48 22.96
C SER A 38 -15.19 -24.25 21.47
N ARG A 39 -15.80 -23.15 20.98
CA ARG A 39 -15.61 -22.75 19.59
C ARG A 39 -14.10 -22.65 19.47
N SER A 40 -13.52 -23.61 18.75
CA SER A 40 -12.13 -23.54 18.33
C SER A 40 -11.95 -22.13 17.82
N VAL A 41 -10.99 -21.40 18.39
CA VAL A 41 -10.48 -20.14 17.86
C VAL A 41 -10.46 -20.31 16.36
N ALA A 42 -11.35 -19.62 15.65
CA ALA A 42 -11.54 -19.82 14.23
C ALA A 42 -10.16 -19.57 13.60
N MET A 43 -9.52 -20.64 13.13
CA MET A 43 -8.51 -20.53 12.09
C MET A 43 -9.16 -19.61 11.06
N LEU A 44 -8.54 -18.45 10.79
CA LEU A 44 -8.84 -17.67 9.60
C LEU A 44 -8.89 -18.68 8.46
N THR A 45 -10.10 -19.03 8.04
CA THR A 45 -10.27 -20.11 7.06
C THR A 45 -9.72 -19.54 5.78
N GLU A 46 -8.64 -20.14 5.27
CA GLU A 46 -8.10 -19.71 3.98
C GLU A 46 -9.23 -19.67 2.97
N LEU A 47 -9.31 -18.58 2.20
CA LEU A 47 -10.34 -18.43 1.20
C LEU A 47 -10.23 -19.57 0.20
N SER A 48 -11.36 -20.22 -0.10
CA SER A 48 -11.41 -21.16 -1.23
C SER A 48 -11.05 -20.44 -2.54
N ALA A 49 -10.62 -21.20 -3.54
CA ALA A 49 -10.31 -20.63 -4.86
C ALA A 49 -11.50 -19.86 -5.47
N ALA A 50 -12.72 -20.34 -5.26
CA ALA A 50 -13.94 -19.65 -5.72
C ALA A 50 -14.19 -18.33 -4.97
N GLN A 51 -13.98 -18.30 -3.65
CA GLN A 51 -14.10 -17.06 -2.87
C GLN A 51 -13.02 -16.04 -3.27
N LEU A 52 -11.78 -16.49 -3.48
CA LEU A 52 -10.70 -15.65 -3.95
C LEU A 52 -11.00 -15.07 -5.35
N ALA A 53 -11.47 -15.89 -6.28
CA ALA A 53 -11.83 -15.47 -7.63
C ALA A 53 -13.01 -14.48 -7.68
N ALA A 54 -13.90 -14.54 -6.68
CA ALA A 54 -15.04 -13.63 -6.57
C ALA A 54 -14.68 -12.22 -6.03
N LEU A 55 -13.48 -12.04 -5.46
CA LEU A 55 -13.00 -10.72 -5.04
C LEU A 55 -12.67 -9.85 -6.26
N PRO A 56 -12.87 -8.52 -6.19
CA PRO A 56 -12.41 -7.63 -7.25
C PRO A 56 -10.89 -7.73 -7.41
N GLU A 57 -10.42 -7.77 -8.65
CA GLU A 57 -8.99 -7.82 -8.92
C GLU A 57 -8.36 -6.45 -8.67
N ALA A 58 -7.31 -6.39 -7.85
CA ALA A 58 -6.47 -5.22 -7.71
C ALA A 58 -5.54 -5.11 -8.92
N ARG A 59 -5.97 -4.36 -9.93
CA ARG A 59 -5.25 -4.00 -11.15
C ARG A 59 -5.39 -2.51 -11.41
N TYR A 60 -4.64 -2.00 -12.38
CA TYR A 60 -4.46 -0.57 -12.63
C TYR A 60 -5.78 0.22 -12.79
N ASP A 61 -6.79 -0.32 -13.48
CA ASP A 61 -8.08 0.33 -13.75
C ASP A 61 -9.16 0.01 -12.70
N SER A 62 -8.80 -0.69 -11.62
CA SER A 62 -9.76 -1.09 -10.58
C SER A 62 -9.96 0.00 -9.54
N VAL A 63 -11.22 0.18 -9.14
CA VAL A 63 -11.63 1.03 -8.01
C VAL A 63 -12.18 0.16 -6.88
N ILE A 64 -11.43 0.08 -5.77
CA ILE A 64 -11.71 -0.82 -4.65
C ILE A 64 -11.69 -0.05 -3.34
N ALA A 65 -12.89 0.31 -2.86
CA ALA A 65 -13.08 1.14 -1.66
C ALA A 65 -12.43 0.58 -0.38
N GLY A 66 -12.27 -0.74 -0.29
CA GLY A 66 -11.68 -1.40 0.88
C GLY A 66 -10.15 -1.31 0.97
N LEU A 67 -9.46 -0.80 -0.04
CA LEU A 67 -8.03 -0.55 0.02
C LEU A 67 -7.70 0.57 1.00
N LEU A 68 -6.47 0.57 1.53
CA LEU A 68 -6.00 1.59 2.47
C LEU A 68 -5.29 2.71 1.69
N PRO A 69 -5.49 4.00 2.01
CA PRO A 69 -4.68 5.06 1.42
C PRO A 69 -3.21 4.89 1.83
N ALA A 70 -2.29 5.16 0.91
CA ALA A 70 -0.86 5.25 1.20
C ALA A 70 -0.36 6.65 0.86
N ARG A 71 0.28 7.31 1.83
CA ARG A 71 0.74 8.70 1.74
C ARG A 71 2.15 8.79 2.30
N GLY A 72 2.89 9.80 1.87
CA GLY A 72 4.23 10.10 2.33
C GLY A 72 5.31 9.19 1.75
N ALA A 73 6.48 9.25 2.38
CA ALA A 73 7.63 8.42 2.04
C ALA A 73 7.37 6.96 2.44
N ALA A 74 7.81 6.04 1.60
CA ALA A 74 7.90 4.62 1.92
C ALA A 74 9.35 4.15 1.78
N GLU A 75 9.73 3.17 2.58
CA GLU A 75 11.06 2.56 2.55
C GLU A 75 10.94 1.07 2.28
N ALA A 76 11.60 0.62 1.22
CA ALA A 76 11.70 -0.79 0.85
C ALA A 76 12.94 -1.00 -0.02
N ASP A 77 13.75 -1.98 0.37
CA ASP A 77 14.95 -2.36 -0.39
C ASP A 77 14.78 -3.70 -1.11
N LEU A 78 13.59 -4.30 -1.00
CA LEU A 78 13.25 -5.59 -1.58
C LEU A 78 11.93 -5.50 -2.35
N ALA A 79 11.93 -6.01 -3.57
CA ALA A 79 10.75 -6.28 -4.36
C ALA A 79 10.59 -7.78 -4.56
N TYR A 80 9.36 -8.22 -4.73
CA TYR A 80 8.99 -9.63 -4.82
C TYR A 80 8.10 -9.85 -6.04
N ARG A 81 7.92 -11.13 -6.39
CA ARG A 81 6.84 -11.55 -7.30
C ARG A 81 5.83 -12.38 -6.53
N LEU A 82 4.59 -12.40 -7.00
CA LEU A 82 3.60 -13.34 -6.47
C LEU A 82 3.85 -14.77 -6.99
N ARG A 83 3.75 -15.75 -6.08
CA ARG A 83 3.76 -17.18 -6.43
C ARG A 83 2.42 -17.65 -6.99
N LYS A 84 1.33 -17.07 -6.50
CA LYS A 84 -0.06 -17.42 -6.80
C LYS A 84 -0.94 -16.20 -6.53
N ASP A 85 -2.14 -16.22 -7.10
CA ASP A 85 -3.18 -15.27 -6.74
C ASP A 85 -3.40 -15.29 -5.23
N THR A 86 -3.57 -14.12 -4.64
CA THR A 86 -3.69 -13.98 -3.18
C THR A 86 -4.68 -12.89 -2.83
N ALA A 87 -5.29 -12.98 -1.65
CA ALA A 87 -6.18 -11.96 -1.16
C ALA A 87 -5.41 -10.79 -0.55
N LEU A 88 -5.95 -9.60 -0.77
CA LEU A 88 -5.59 -8.37 -0.08
C LEU A 88 -6.64 -8.09 0.98
N TYR A 89 -6.18 -7.63 2.14
CA TYR A 89 -6.98 -7.46 3.34
C TYR A 89 -6.89 -6.01 3.84
N THR A 90 -7.93 -5.59 4.57
CA THR A 90 -7.90 -4.30 5.29
C THR A 90 -6.92 -4.32 6.46
N ALA A 91 -6.85 -3.21 7.20
CA ALA A 91 -6.00 -3.05 8.38
C ALA A 91 -6.26 -4.10 9.49
N ASP A 92 -7.46 -4.67 9.55
CA ASP A 92 -7.80 -5.73 10.51
C ASP A 92 -7.15 -7.08 10.22
N ARG A 93 -6.57 -7.25 9.01
CA ARG A 93 -5.97 -8.52 8.53
C ARG A 93 -6.94 -9.71 8.59
N ALA A 94 -8.24 -9.44 8.49
CA ALA A 94 -9.30 -10.43 8.53
C ALA A 94 -10.31 -10.25 7.38
N THR A 95 -10.59 -9.02 7.00
CA THR A 95 -11.56 -8.69 5.95
C THR A 95 -10.88 -8.64 4.58
N PRO A 96 -11.10 -9.63 3.68
CA PRO A 96 -10.58 -9.59 2.32
C PRO A 96 -11.35 -8.56 1.49
N VAL A 97 -10.63 -7.75 0.73
CA VAL A 97 -11.20 -6.65 -0.07
C VAL A 97 -10.88 -6.74 -1.55
N ALA A 98 -9.81 -7.45 -1.92
CA ALA A 98 -9.42 -7.64 -3.30
C ALA A 98 -8.62 -8.93 -3.49
N ARG A 99 -8.50 -9.37 -4.74
CA ARG A 99 -7.52 -10.36 -5.18
C ARG A 99 -6.39 -9.65 -5.90
N LEU A 100 -5.14 -9.95 -5.54
CA LEU A 100 -3.98 -9.58 -6.35
C LEU A 100 -3.56 -10.79 -7.18
N ALA A 101 -3.67 -10.66 -8.51
CA ALA A 101 -3.35 -11.73 -9.44
C ALA A 101 -1.84 -11.95 -9.53
N ALA A 102 -1.39 -13.19 -9.71
CA ALA A 102 0.04 -13.50 -9.89
C ALA A 102 0.61 -12.99 -11.21
N ARG A 103 -0.28 -12.78 -12.20
CA ARG A 103 0.03 -12.18 -13.49
C ARG A 103 -0.62 -10.80 -13.57
N ASN A 104 0.13 -9.80 -14.00
CA ASN A 104 -0.40 -8.47 -14.22
C ASN A 104 -1.17 -8.41 -15.55
N PHE A 105 -1.80 -7.27 -15.83
CA PHE A 105 -2.61 -7.05 -17.03
C PHE A 105 -1.81 -7.17 -18.36
N LEU A 106 -0.48 -7.11 -18.31
CA LEU A 106 0.43 -7.33 -19.44
C LEU A 106 0.86 -8.80 -19.60
N GLY A 107 0.37 -9.70 -18.74
CA GLY A 107 0.78 -11.12 -18.69
C GLY A 107 2.12 -11.38 -18.00
N GLY A 108 2.80 -10.33 -17.52
CA GLY A 108 4.03 -10.42 -16.73
C GLY A 108 3.74 -10.89 -15.30
N SER A 109 4.78 -11.26 -14.54
CA SER A 109 4.63 -11.53 -13.10
C SER A 109 4.31 -10.23 -12.35
N THR A 110 3.32 -10.26 -11.47
CA THR A 110 2.99 -9.12 -10.61
C THR A 110 4.14 -8.85 -9.63
N VAL A 111 4.64 -7.63 -9.64
CA VAL A 111 5.67 -7.14 -8.73
C VAL A 111 5.00 -6.60 -7.47
N VAL A 112 5.57 -6.93 -6.32
CA VAL A 112 5.04 -6.57 -5.01
C VAL A 112 6.13 -5.90 -4.20
N VAL A 113 5.81 -4.75 -3.60
CA VAL A 113 6.73 -3.98 -2.75
C VAL A 113 6.15 -3.91 -1.33
N PRO A 114 6.64 -4.76 -0.40
CA PRO A 114 6.33 -4.66 1.01
C PRO A 114 6.95 -3.39 1.62
N VAL A 115 6.11 -2.57 2.23
CA VAL A 115 6.52 -1.33 2.93
C VAL A 115 6.40 -1.45 4.45
N GLU A 116 5.80 -2.54 4.94
CA GLU A 116 5.68 -2.85 6.36
C GLU A 116 5.57 -4.37 6.55
N SER A 117 6.11 -4.89 7.65
CA SER A 117 6.01 -6.30 8.03
C SER A 117 5.49 -6.44 9.46
N SER A 118 4.59 -7.40 9.68
CA SER A 118 4.01 -7.70 10.99
C SER A 118 3.69 -9.20 11.11
N GLY A 119 4.64 -9.98 11.63
CA GLY A 119 4.54 -11.44 11.66
C GLY A 119 4.45 -12.02 10.24
N ASP A 120 3.45 -12.88 9.99
CA ASP A 120 3.19 -13.49 8.68
C ASP A 120 2.55 -12.53 7.66
N TRP A 121 2.39 -11.26 8.02
CA TRP A 121 1.73 -10.25 7.21
C TRP A 121 2.70 -9.20 6.71
N VAL A 122 2.46 -8.76 5.48
CA VAL A 122 3.12 -7.62 4.89
C VAL A 122 2.10 -6.63 4.37
N ARG A 123 2.35 -5.33 4.57
CA ARG A 123 1.58 -4.27 3.91
C ARG A 123 2.31 -3.91 2.64
N VAL A 124 1.59 -3.96 1.52
CA VAL A 124 2.15 -3.77 0.17
C VAL A 124 1.46 -2.60 -0.51
N LEU A 125 2.20 -1.86 -1.34
CA LEU A 125 1.60 -0.89 -2.27
C LEU A 125 0.83 -1.65 -3.35
N THR A 126 -0.31 -1.12 -3.82
CA THR A 126 -1.17 -1.83 -4.78
C THR A 126 -1.32 -1.06 -6.09
N PRO A 127 -1.57 -1.74 -7.22
CA PRO A 127 -1.75 -1.06 -8.51
C PRO A 127 -3.11 -0.37 -8.64
N ALA A 128 -4.05 -0.59 -7.71
CA ALA A 128 -5.44 -0.17 -7.83
C ALA A 128 -5.76 1.12 -7.06
N ARG A 129 -6.89 1.75 -7.41
CA ARG A 129 -7.42 2.93 -6.73
C ARG A 129 -8.34 2.55 -5.58
N GLN A 130 -8.39 3.39 -4.56
CA GLN A 130 -9.42 3.28 -3.52
C GLN A 130 -10.76 3.87 -4.02
N ARG A 131 -10.69 4.95 -4.80
CA ARG A 131 -11.82 5.75 -5.27
C ARG A 131 -11.41 6.66 -6.42
N LEU A 132 -12.40 7.19 -7.14
CA LEU A 132 -12.19 8.17 -8.20
C LEU A 132 -12.13 9.60 -7.64
N PRO A 133 -11.29 10.48 -8.23
CA PRO A 133 -11.27 11.91 -7.90
C PRO A 133 -12.63 12.63 -8.01
N SER A 134 -13.47 12.29 -9.01
CA SER A 134 -14.80 12.87 -9.21
C SER A 134 -15.77 12.62 -8.05
N GLY A 135 -15.50 11.61 -7.22
CA GLY A 135 -16.26 11.32 -6.00
C GLY A 135 -16.13 12.40 -4.91
N GLY A 136 -15.34 13.45 -5.14
CA GLY A 136 -15.12 14.53 -4.18
C GLY A 136 -14.28 14.07 -2.99
N ALA A 137 -14.30 14.84 -1.89
CA ALA A 137 -13.65 14.45 -0.63
C ALA A 137 -14.51 13.42 0.13
N ASP A 138 -13.89 12.53 0.93
CA ASP A 138 -14.66 11.65 1.83
C ASP A 138 -15.22 12.42 3.04
N ALA A 139 -15.94 11.72 3.91
CA ALA A 139 -16.50 12.28 5.14
C ALA A 139 -15.44 12.89 6.09
N SER A 140 -14.16 12.54 5.92
CA SER A 140 -13.03 13.09 6.66
C SER A 140 -12.31 14.22 5.92
N GLY A 141 -12.83 14.65 4.76
CA GLY A 141 -12.26 15.72 3.96
C GLY A 141 -11.06 15.29 3.09
N ASN A 142 -10.69 14.01 3.08
CA ASN A 142 -9.55 13.56 2.27
C ASN A 142 -9.97 13.41 0.82
N ARG A 143 -9.09 13.77 -0.12
CA ARG A 143 -9.24 13.49 -1.57
C ARG A 143 -8.84 12.05 -1.92
N ALA A 144 -9.16 11.63 -3.15
CA ALA A 144 -8.76 10.33 -3.68
C ALA A 144 -7.22 10.23 -3.60
N PRO A 145 -6.67 9.16 -2.98
CA PRO A 145 -5.23 9.04 -2.82
C PRO A 145 -4.55 8.62 -4.13
N ALA A 146 -3.38 9.20 -4.42
CA ALA A 146 -2.53 8.78 -5.54
C ALA A 146 -1.96 7.35 -5.41
N GLN A 147 -1.92 6.79 -4.20
CA GLN A 147 -1.43 5.45 -3.93
C GLN A 147 -2.30 4.74 -2.91
N THR A 148 -2.40 3.43 -3.03
CA THR A 148 -3.06 2.58 -2.04
C THR A 148 -2.13 1.51 -1.50
N SER A 149 -2.53 0.91 -0.38
CA SER A 149 -1.88 -0.24 0.20
C SER A 149 -2.91 -1.23 0.73
N ALA A 150 -2.48 -2.47 0.93
CA ALA A 150 -3.27 -3.49 1.61
C ALA A 150 -2.38 -4.49 2.32
N TRP A 151 -2.95 -5.24 3.26
CA TRP A 151 -2.24 -6.34 3.92
C TRP A 151 -2.39 -7.63 3.12
N MET A 152 -1.35 -8.44 3.09
CA MET A 152 -1.39 -9.80 2.53
C MET A 152 -0.45 -10.73 3.29
N ARG A 153 -0.62 -12.04 3.09
CA ARG A 153 0.27 -13.04 3.69
C ARG A 153 1.62 -13.07 2.99
N ALA A 154 2.70 -13.10 3.77
CA ALA A 154 4.07 -13.13 3.28
C ALA A 154 4.41 -14.42 2.51
N ASP A 155 3.72 -15.52 2.81
CA ASP A 155 3.88 -16.82 2.15
C ASP A 155 3.42 -16.85 0.68
N ALA A 156 2.80 -15.78 0.18
CA ALA A 156 2.51 -15.59 -1.24
C ALA A 156 3.70 -15.01 -2.04
N LEU A 157 4.73 -14.44 -1.39
CA LEU A 157 5.84 -13.72 -2.02
C LEU A 157 7.05 -14.59 -2.37
N SER A 158 7.50 -14.61 -3.63
CA SER A 158 8.67 -15.33 -4.13
C SER A 158 9.99 -15.02 -3.40
N SER A 159 11.13 -15.55 -3.89
CA SER A 159 12.43 -15.00 -3.49
C SER A 159 12.52 -13.51 -3.83
N PRO A 160 13.12 -12.68 -2.97
CA PRO A 160 13.23 -11.24 -3.19
C PRO A 160 14.23 -10.90 -4.30
N THR A 161 14.05 -9.72 -4.88
CA THR A 161 15.02 -8.97 -5.67
C THR A 161 15.38 -7.69 -4.93
N THR A 162 16.67 -7.37 -4.84
CA THR A 162 17.13 -6.12 -4.22
C THR A 162 16.82 -4.92 -5.10
N VAL A 163 16.24 -3.87 -4.52
CA VAL A 163 15.79 -2.63 -5.17
C VAL A 163 16.23 -1.40 -4.38
N THR A 164 17.54 -1.27 -4.16
CA THR A 164 18.14 -0.24 -3.29
C THR A 164 18.30 1.13 -3.95
N GLU A 165 18.22 1.23 -5.28
CA GLU A 165 18.10 2.52 -5.96
C GLU A 165 16.68 3.07 -5.83
N ARG A 166 16.56 4.40 -5.76
CA ARG A 166 15.27 5.10 -5.60
C ARG A 166 15.11 6.19 -6.64
N ILE A 167 13.91 6.37 -7.16
CA ILE A 167 13.57 7.52 -7.98
C ILE A 167 12.92 8.59 -7.08
N VAL A 168 13.41 9.82 -7.16
CA VAL A 168 12.79 10.97 -6.50
C VAL A 168 12.45 12.02 -7.55
N ILE A 169 11.18 12.41 -7.62
CA ILE A 169 10.68 13.46 -8.51
C ILE A 169 10.29 14.64 -7.65
N SER A 170 10.86 15.82 -7.91
CA SER A 170 10.37 17.08 -7.32
C SER A 170 9.60 17.86 -8.37
N VAL A 171 8.35 18.20 -8.06
CA VAL A 171 7.42 18.87 -8.97
C VAL A 171 7.79 20.34 -9.18
N SER A 172 8.03 21.08 -8.11
CA SER A 172 8.46 22.49 -8.09
C SER A 172 9.83 22.65 -8.73
N ALA A 173 10.77 21.77 -8.39
CA ALA A 173 12.08 21.79 -9.02
C ALA A 173 12.04 21.19 -10.41
N GLN A 174 10.98 20.51 -10.84
CA GLN A 174 10.86 19.80 -12.12
C GLN A 174 12.08 18.90 -12.42
N THR A 175 12.47 18.12 -11.42
CA THR A 175 13.63 17.22 -11.52
C THR A 175 13.25 15.78 -11.25
N LEU A 176 13.94 14.87 -11.94
CA LEU A 176 14.01 13.46 -11.57
C LEU A 176 15.44 13.19 -11.08
N ARG A 177 15.53 12.55 -9.92
CA ARG A 177 16.76 12.06 -9.30
C ARG A 177 16.71 10.54 -9.23
N ILE A 178 17.81 9.88 -9.58
CA ILE A 178 18.05 8.50 -9.18
C ILE A 178 19.09 8.53 -8.07
N LEU A 179 18.68 8.10 -6.89
CA LEU A 179 19.53 7.95 -5.73
C LEU A 179 20.16 6.56 -5.77
N GLY A 180 21.50 6.51 -5.78
CA GLY A 180 22.23 5.26 -5.78
C GLY A 180 22.07 4.48 -4.47
N SER A 181 22.22 3.16 -4.56
CA SER A 181 22.13 2.23 -3.43
C SER A 181 23.21 2.41 -2.34
N LEU A 182 24.29 3.10 -2.69
CA LEU A 182 25.41 3.40 -1.81
C LEU A 182 25.72 4.89 -1.88
N PRO A 183 26.19 5.53 -0.79
CA PRO A 183 26.58 6.94 -0.81
C PRO A 183 27.59 7.31 -1.90
N SER A 184 28.44 6.35 -2.32
CA SER A 184 29.44 6.52 -3.37
C SER A 184 28.89 6.41 -4.80
N ALA A 185 27.69 5.86 -5.00
CA ALA A 185 27.08 5.73 -6.32
C ALA A 185 26.56 7.07 -6.88
N GLY A 186 26.54 8.11 -6.02
CA GLY A 186 26.16 9.47 -6.39
C GLY A 186 24.67 9.64 -6.64
N ILE A 187 24.29 10.88 -6.92
CA ILE A 187 22.94 11.27 -7.31
C ILE A 187 23.00 11.70 -8.76
N ARG A 188 22.20 11.06 -9.61
CA ARG A 188 22.00 11.51 -10.99
C ARG A 188 20.73 12.35 -11.05
N THR A 189 20.80 13.55 -11.63
CA THR A 189 19.70 14.52 -11.64
C THR A 189 19.44 15.01 -13.05
N TRP A 190 18.18 15.06 -13.46
CA TRP A 190 17.76 15.57 -14.77
C TRP A 190 16.55 16.48 -14.67
N ARG A 191 16.42 17.36 -15.66
CA ARG A 191 15.20 18.15 -15.90
C ARG A 191 14.13 17.24 -16.50
N VAL A 192 12.91 17.34 -15.99
CA VAL A 192 11.76 16.55 -16.46
C VAL A 192 10.51 17.40 -16.62
N GLY A 193 9.56 16.91 -17.41
CA GLY A 193 8.24 17.50 -17.54
C GLY A 193 7.29 16.89 -16.51
N ILE A 194 6.43 17.71 -15.93
CA ILE A 194 5.44 17.33 -14.92
C ILE A 194 4.03 17.77 -15.35
N GLY A 195 3.04 17.42 -14.55
CA GLY A 195 1.63 17.73 -14.78
C GLY A 195 1.35 19.22 -14.84
N ALA A 196 0.52 19.64 -15.80
CA ALA A 196 0.02 21.02 -15.87
C ALA A 196 -0.86 21.35 -14.63
N PRO A 197 -1.11 22.65 -14.32
CA PRO A 197 -1.87 23.03 -13.12
C PRO A 197 -3.29 22.45 -13.02
N ASP A 198 -3.95 22.19 -14.15
CA ASP A 198 -5.27 21.57 -14.26
C ASP A 198 -5.23 20.03 -14.12
N THR A 199 -4.10 19.42 -14.49
CA THR A 199 -3.84 17.98 -14.36
C THR A 199 -2.49 17.72 -13.69
N PRO A 200 -2.34 18.08 -12.40
CA PRO A 200 -1.05 18.05 -11.71
C PRO A 200 -0.54 16.63 -11.50
N THR A 201 0.78 16.49 -11.43
CA THR A 201 1.43 15.30 -10.86
C THR A 201 1.18 15.28 -9.36
N PRO A 202 0.78 14.14 -8.75
CA PRO A 202 0.54 14.07 -7.32
C PRO A 202 1.84 14.22 -6.52
N THR A 203 1.80 14.91 -5.37
CA THR A 203 2.96 15.11 -4.48
C THR A 203 2.73 14.52 -3.10
N GLY A 204 3.81 14.35 -2.33
CA GLY A 204 3.75 13.76 -0.98
C GLY A 204 3.36 12.29 -1.00
N VAL A 205 3.72 11.56 -2.05
CA VAL A 205 3.34 10.16 -2.26
C VAL A 205 4.52 9.32 -2.75
N THR A 206 4.52 8.04 -2.38
CA THR A 206 5.48 7.05 -2.89
C THR A 206 4.74 5.93 -3.60
N GLY A 207 5.15 5.62 -4.83
CA GLY A 207 4.74 4.42 -5.56
C GLY A 207 5.94 3.57 -5.94
N TYR A 208 5.79 2.74 -6.96
CA TYR A 208 6.87 1.90 -7.49
C TYR A 208 6.78 1.72 -8.99
N LEU A 209 7.91 1.37 -9.63
CA LEU A 209 7.94 0.91 -11.02
C LEU A 209 7.22 -0.45 -11.12
N GLU A 210 5.99 -0.44 -11.63
CA GLU A 210 5.12 -1.60 -11.66
C GLU A 210 5.41 -2.50 -12.87
N ALA A 211 5.49 -1.88 -14.05
CA ALA A 211 5.66 -2.60 -15.30
C ALA A 211 6.22 -1.69 -16.40
N ARG A 212 6.44 -2.27 -17.58
CA ARG A 212 6.90 -1.58 -18.79
C ARG A 212 6.09 -2.07 -19.97
N TYR A 213 5.66 -1.16 -20.83
CA TYR A 213 4.93 -1.51 -22.05
C TYR A 213 5.19 -0.51 -23.16
N ARG A 214 4.92 -0.89 -24.41
CA ARG A 214 4.95 -0.01 -25.57
C ARG A 214 3.52 0.24 -26.01
N ASP A 215 3.23 1.48 -26.38
CA ASP A 215 1.92 1.86 -26.90
C ASP A 215 2.09 2.73 -28.14
N ALA A 216 1.98 2.09 -29.31
CA ALA A 216 2.09 2.79 -30.58
C ALA A 216 0.96 3.80 -30.79
N ALA A 217 -0.23 3.58 -30.22
CA ALA A 217 -1.35 4.51 -30.34
C ALA A 217 -1.08 5.83 -29.60
N GLN A 218 -0.16 5.83 -28.64
CA GLN A 218 0.27 7.02 -27.90
C GLN A 218 1.63 7.59 -28.36
N GLY A 219 2.16 7.11 -29.48
CA GLY A 219 3.49 7.51 -29.94
C GLY A 219 4.64 6.93 -29.09
N GLN A 220 4.37 5.91 -28.28
CA GLN A 220 5.34 5.19 -27.44
C GLN A 220 5.72 3.84 -28.07
N ALA A 221 5.78 3.80 -29.41
CA ALA A 221 6.17 2.60 -30.16
C ALA A 221 7.66 2.28 -29.96
N GLU A 222 8.51 3.31 -29.93
CA GLU A 222 9.98 3.18 -29.88
C GLU A 222 10.53 3.18 -28.45
N HIS A 223 9.89 3.92 -27.56
CA HIS A 223 10.30 4.11 -26.18
C HIS A 223 9.22 3.56 -25.24
N PRO A 224 9.52 2.54 -24.41
CA PRO A 224 8.52 1.96 -23.52
C PRO A 224 8.11 2.95 -22.42
N VAL A 225 6.82 3.00 -22.13
CA VAL A 225 6.27 3.63 -20.93
C VAL A 225 6.72 2.84 -19.71
N GLN A 226 7.28 3.53 -18.74
CA GLN A 226 7.59 3.00 -17.42
C GLN A 226 6.34 3.22 -16.56
N LEU A 227 5.53 2.18 -16.41
CA LEU A 227 4.31 2.27 -15.62
C LEU A 227 4.64 2.34 -14.14
N THR A 228 4.07 3.32 -13.46
CA THR A 228 4.10 3.39 -12.00
C THR A 228 2.78 2.91 -11.41
N SER A 229 2.78 2.54 -10.14
CA SER A 229 1.54 2.25 -9.40
C SER A 229 0.79 3.49 -8.92
N LEU A 230 1.21 4.69 -9.33
CA LEU A 230 0.60 5.94 -8.90
C LEU A 230 -0.54 6.36 -9.83
N HIS A 231 -1.45 7.11 -9.24
CA HIS A 231 -2.73 7.51 -9.80
C HIS A 231 -2.94 9.01 -9.72
N SER A 232 -3.63 9.61 -10.70
CA SER A 232 -4.07 11.01 -10.61
C SER A 232 -5.01 11.24 -9.42
N GLU A 233 -4.82 12.36 -8.70
CA GLU A 233 -5.68 12.79 -7.57
C GLU A 233 -6.73 13.83 -7.97
N SER A 234 -6.64 14.40 -9.17
CA SER A 234 -7.47 15.51 -9.62
C SER A 234 -8.53 15.10 -10.64
N ALA A 235 -8.43 13.89 -11.19
CA ALA A 235 -8.96 13.63 -12.51
C ALA A 235 -9.31 12.12 -12.71
N ASP A 236 -10.50 11.81 -13.25
CA ASP A 236 -11.01 10.45 -13.55
C ASP A 236 -10.55 9.87 -14.90
N GLU A 237 -10.40 8.56 -15.00
CA GLU A 237 -10.01 7.88 -16.26
C GLU A 237 -11.11 7.95 -17.34
N PRO A 238 -10.79 8.09 -18.65
CA PRO A 238 -9.47 8.30 -19.27
C PRO A 238 -9.23 9.75 -19.75
N PHE A 239 -8.08 10.35 -19.41
CA PHE A 239 -7.62 11.62 -20.01
C PHE A 239 -6.95 11.39 -21.37
N ALA A 240 -7.72 11.57 -22.46
CA ALA A 240 -7.31 11.75 -23.87
C ALA A 240 -6.14 10.89 -24.45
N GLY A 241 -5.72 9.83 -23.75
CA GLY A 241 -4.79 8.78 -24.13
C GLY A 241 -5.30 7.44 -23.57
N SER A 242 -4.94 6.34 -24.23
CA SER A 242 -5.30 4.95 -23.87
C SER A 242 -4.91 4.47 -22.46
N ASP A 243 -4.30 5.30 -21.61
CA ASP A 243 -3.82 4.99 -20.25
C ASP A 243 -4.20 6.05 -19.18
N GLY A 244 -5.09 6.98 -19.53
CA GLY A 244 -5.36 8.16 -18.72
C GLY A 244 -5.88 7.81 -17.32
N GLY A 245 -5.13 8.16 -16.28
CA GLY A 245 -5.43 7.79 -14.90
C GLY A 245 -4.19 7.33 -14.14
N LEU A 246 -3.32 6.61 -14.83
CA LEU A 246 -2.05 6.15 -14.31
C LEU A 246 -1.00 7.25 -14.48
N ILE A 247 -0.08 7.34 -13.52
CA ILE A 247 1.12 8.14 -13.66
C ILE A 247 2.19 7.26 -14.28
N GLY A 248 2.66 7.61 -15.47
CA GLY A 248 3.78 6.95 -16.14
C GLY A 248 5.02 7.83 -16.17
N ILE A 249 6.20 7.23 -16.36
CA ILE A 249 7.40 7.92 -16.80
C ILE A 249 7.65 7.51 -18.26
N HIS A 250 7.66 8.47 -19.19
CA HIS A 250 7.75 8.15 -20.62
C HIS A 250 8.52 9.20 -21.41
N PHE A 251 9.01 8.78 -22.58
CA PHE A 251 9.73 9.67 -23.47
C PHE A 251 8.81 10.76 -24.06
N GLN A 252 9.36 11.97 -24.17
CA GLN A 252 8.81 13.03 -25.00
C GLN A 252 9.95 13.93 -25.50
N ALA A 253 9.87 14.40 -26.74
CA ALA A 253 10.87 15.33 -27.29
C ALA A 253 10.94 16.64 -26.48
N THR A 254 9.78 17.15 -26.08
CA THR A 254 9.68 18.22 -25.07
C THR A 254 9.50 17.61 -23.68
N SER A 255 10.61 17.45 -22.97
CA SER A 255 10.68 16.75 -21.68
C SER A 255 10.94 17.67 -20.49
N SER A 256 10.54 18.94 -20.54
CA SER A 256 10.61 19.85 -19.38
C SER A 256 9.46 20.85 -19.38
N GLY A 257 9.05 21.30 -18.19
CA GLY A 257 7.90 22.18 -17.99
C GLY A 257 6.67 21.48 -17.42
N ALA A 258 5.61 22.25 -17.12
CA ALA A 258 4.33 21.75 -16.61
C ALA A 258 3.34 21.57 -17.77
N LEU A 259 3.36 20.40 -18.42
CA LEU A 259 2.80 20.20 -19.76
C LEU A 259 2.07 18.85 -19.93
N SER A 260 2.13 17.95 -18.94
CA SER A 260 1.52 16.63 -19.01
C SER A 260 0.19 16.57 -18.28
N HIS A 261 -0.51 15.44 -18.41
CA HIS A 261 -1.70 15.12 -17.62
C HIS A 261 -1.36 14.35 -16.33
N GLY A 262 -0.24 14.70 -15.69
CA GLY A 262 0.27 14.09 -14.47
C GLY A 262 1.50 13.20 -14.68
N CYS A 263 1.67 12.59 -15.86
CA CYS A 263 2.84 11.77 -16.19
C CYS A 263 4.16 12.55 -16.17
N ILE A 264 5.26 11.84 -15.97
CA ILE A 264 6.61 12.40 -16.00
C ILE A 264 7.18 12.23 -17.41
N ARG A 265 7.43 13.35 -18.09
CA ARG A 265 8.03 13.36 -19.42
C ARG A 265 9.53 13.48 -19.30
N VAL A 266 10.25 12.55 -19.92
CA VAL A 266 11.71 12.46 -19.78
C VAL A 266 12.41 12.41 -21.15
N PRO A 267 13.66 12.89 -21.26
CA PRO A 267 14.47 12.66 -22.45
C PRO A 267 14.95 11.20 -22.51
N ALA A 268 15.48 10.78 -23.66
CA ALA A 268 15.79 9.37 -23.93
C ALA A 268 16.89 8.80 -23.02
N ASP A 269 17.88 9.59 -22.62
CA ASP A 269 18.94 9.19 -21.70
C ASP A 269 18.39 8.92 -20.29
N VAL A 270 17.47 9.75 -19.83
CA VAL A 270 16.76 9.56 -18.55
C VAL A 270 15.88 8.33 -18.59
N LEU A 271 15.12 8.14 -19.69
CA LEU A 271 14.31 6.93 -19.84
C LEU A 271 15.19 5.68 -19.78
N SER A 272 16.35 5.69 -20.44
CA SER A 272 17.30 4.58 -20.41
C SER A 272 17.82 4.32 -18.99
N ALA A 273 18.08 5.38 -18.22
CA ALA A 273 18.50 5.26 -16.83
C ALA A 273 17.39 4.68 -15.92
N VAL A 274 16.12 5.01 -16.17
CA VAL A 274 14.97 4.44 -15.45
C VAL A 274 14.70 2.99 -15.89
N ASP A 275 14.87 2.67 -17.18
CA ASP A 275 14.68 1.33 -17.73
C ASP A 275 15.68 0.32 -17.15
N ALA A 276 16.89 0.77 -16.83
CA ALA A 276 17.93 -0.02 -16.18
C ALA A 276 17.60 -0.41 -14.72
N LEU A 277 16.64 0.26 -14.09
CA LEU A 277 16.24 -0.03 -12.71
C LEU A 277 15.36 -1.29 -12.64
N PRO A 278 15.46 -2.08 -11.57
CA PRO A 278 14.55 -3.21 -11.37
C PRO A 278 13.10 -2.73 -11.20
N LEU A 279 12.13 -3.53 -11.68
CA LEU A 279 10.73 -3.32 -11.29
C LEU A 279 10.61 -3.48 -9.77
N GLY A 280 9.74 -2.67 -9.17
CA GLY A 280 9.62 -2.54 -7.72
C GLY A 280 10.51 -1.47 -7.10
N THR A 281 11.39 -0.82 -7.88
CA THR A 281 12.06 0.41 -7.42
C THR A 281 11.01 1.44 -7.03
N LEU A 282 11.16 1.97 -5.80
CA LEU A 282 10.28 2.99 -5.26
C LEU A 282 10.47 4.34 -5.99
N ILE A 283 9.36 5.05 -6.12
CA ILE A 283 9.26 6.35 -6.76
C ILE A 283 8.58 7.30 -5.78
N THR A 284 9.34 8.23 -5.22
CA THR A 284 8.79 9.28 -4.34
C THR A 284 8.56 10.54 -5.16
N ILE A 285 7.34 11.05 -5.15
CA ILE A 285 7.03 12.36 -5.70
C ILE A 285 6.87 13.35 -4.56
N GLU A 286 7.82 14.27 -4.48
CA GLU A 286 7.83 15.37 -3.53
C GLU A 286 7.45 16.68 -4.22
N GLU A 287 7.20 17.69 -3.39
CA GLU A 287 6.96 19.04 -3.89
C GLU A 287 8.17 19.58 -4.63
#